data_AF-A0A520QTJ7-F1
#
_entry.id   AF-A0A520QTJ7-F1
#
_cell.length_a   1.000
_cell.length_b   1.000
_cell.length_c   1.000
_cell.angle_alpha   90.00
_cell.angle_beta   90.00
_cell.angle_gamma   90.00
#
_symmetry.space_group_name_H-M   'P 1'
#
loop_
_entity.id
_entity.type
_entity.pdbx_description
1 polymer ?
#
loop_
_entity_poly.entity_id
_entity_poly.type
_entity_poly.pdbx_seq_one_letter_code
_entity_poly.pdbx_strand_id
1 'polypeptide(L)'
;LIPFIDWSPFFMAWELKGKYPTIFDDVTVGNEAKKLFDDAQKLLDDIVTTQKLEARGVYGFFPANSDGDDIVLFDDDDRQNETGRIYTLRQQWERRGQETFYALADFVAPVSSERKDYVGAFACTAGHGCNEFAEQFDRDHDDYNSIMVKALADRLAEAFAEWLHQKARKDWGFGKQEQLGTNDLIAEKYRGIRPAPGYPACPDHTEKPALFQLLDAENVAGMSLTENFAMTPAASVCGLYFGHPESRYFAVDRITREQVQSYATRKGMAEKEIERWLAPNLGYDP
;
A
#
# COMPACT_ATOMS: atom_id res chain seq x y z
N LEU A 1 1.96 12.31 11.96
CA LEU A 1 1.42 11.98 10.63
C LEU A 1 1.23 13.21 9.76
N ILE A 2 0.62 14.29 10.27
CA ILE A 2 0.30 15.52 9.51
C ILE A 2 1.42 16.03 8.57
N PRO A 3 2.71 16.11 8.99
CA PRO A 3 3.77 16.60 8.11
C PRO A 3 4.07 15.71 6.87
N PHE A 4 3.52 14.50 6.83
CA PHE A 4 3.68 13.51 5.75
C PHE A 4 2.47 13.46 4.81
N ILE A 5 1.44 14.28 5.01
CA ILE A 5 0.26 14.30 4.14
C ILE A 5 0.64 14.86 2.77
N ASP A 6 0.38 14.09 1.71
CA ASP A 6 0.17 14.63 0.37
C ASP A 6 -1.29 15.11 0.24
N TRP A 7 -1.44 16.42 0.14
CA TRP A 7 -2.74 17.09 0.01
C TRP A 7 -3.28 17.05 -1.42
N SER A 8 -2.49 16.67 -2.42
CA SER A 8 -2.96 16.67 -3.81
C SER A 8 -4.17 15.74 -4.01
N PRO A 9 -4.17 14.49 -3.50
CA PRO A 9 -5.34 13.63 -3.62
C PRO A 9 -6.52 14.04 -2.73
N PHE A 10 -6.29 14.80 -1.66
CA PHE A 10 -7.38 15.42 -0.90
C PHE A 10 -8.21 16.34 -1.79
N PHE A 11 -7.56 17.26 -2.53
CA PHE A 11 -8.28 18.14 -3.47
C PHE A 11 -8.95 17.37 -4.61
N MET A 12 -8.31 16.31 -5.12
CA MET A 12 -8.91 15.46 -6.15
C MET A 12 -10.19 14.75 -5.66
N ALA A 13 -10.23 14.32 -4.40
CA ALA A 13 -11.43 13.74 -3.80
C ALA A 13 -12.60 14.74 -3.70
N TRP A 14 -12.31 16.03 -3.67
CA TRP A 14 -13.28 17.13 -3.73
C TRP A 14 -13.47 17.70 -5.15
N GLU A 15 -13.05 16.95 -6.18
CA GLU A 15 -13.13 17.32 -7.60
C GLU A 15 -12.36 18.60 -7.99
N LEU A 16 -11.45 19.07 -7.13
CA LEU A 16 -10.58 20.21 -7.38
C LEU A 16 -9.29 19.74 -8.04
N LYS A 17 -9.19 19.93 -9.37
CA LYS A 17 -8.02 19.53 -10.15
C LYS A 17 -6.85 20.48 -9.94
N GLY A 18 -5.78 19.99 -9.32
CA GLY A 18 -4.54 20.74 -9.16
C GLY A 18 -3.59 20.04 -8.18
N LYS A 19 -2.33 20.43 -8.19
CA LYS A 19 -1.32 19.92 -7.25
C LYS A 19 -1.17 20.87 -6.07
N TYR A 20 -1.06 20.35 -4.86
CA TYR A 20 -0.72 21.18 -3.69
C TYR A 20 0.78 21.57 -3.71
N PRO A 21 1.16 22.80 -3.32
CA PRO A 21 0.31 23.93 -2.95
C PRO A 21 -0.14 24.79 -4.14
N THR A 22 0.34 24.52 -5.36
CA THR A 22 0.09 25.35 -6.56
C THR A 22 -1.39 25.55 -6.92
N ILE A 23 -2.27 24.65 -6.50
CA ILE A 23 -3.73 24.77 -6.68
C ILE A 23 -4.30 26.05 -6.05
N PHE A 24 -3.64 26.60 -5.02
CA PHE A 24 -4.06 27.83 -4.35
C PHE A 24 -3.91 29.10 -5.19
N ASP A 25 -3.10 29.03 -6.24
CA ASP A 25 -2.88 30.15 -7.17
C ASP A 25 -3.76 30.04 -8.42
N ASP A 26 -4.57 28.97 -8.53
CA ASP A 26 -5.49 28.81 -9.65
C ASP A 26 -6.59 29.88 -9.62
N VAL A 27 -6.80 30.54 -10.76
CA VAL A 27 -7.75 31.67 -10.89
C VAL A 27 -9.22 31.26 -10.79
N THR A 28 -9.52 29.97 -11.02
CA THR A 28 -10.88 29.43 -11.04
C THR A 28 -11.21 28.75 -9.72
N VAL A 29 -10.31 27.91 -9.22
CA VAL A 29 -10.58 27.04 -8.05
C VAL A 29 -9.78 27.41 -6.80
N GLY A 30 -8.80 28.32 -6.89
CA GLY A 30 -7.86 28.57 -5.80
C GLY A 30 -8.49 29.11 -4.51
N ASN A 31 -9.54 29.93 -4.62
CA ASN A 31 -10.27 30.44 -3.44
C ASN A 31 -11.03 29.33 -2.71
N GLU A 32 -11.75 28.47 -3.44
CA GLU A 32 -12.45 27.33 -2.86
C GLU A 32 -11.46 26.31 -2.28
N ALA A 33 -10.33 26.06 -2.96
CA ALA A 33 -9.28 25.19 -2.45
C ALA A 33 -8.69 25.70 -1.12
N LYS A 34 -8.46 27.02 -0.98
CA LYS A 34 -7.99 27.62 0.28
C LYS A 34 -9.02 27.43 1.40
N LYS A 35 -10.29 27.74 1.11
CA LYS A 35 -11.37 27.58 2.10
C LYS A 35 -11.53 26.13 2.56
N LEU A 36 -11.54 25.19 1.61
CA LEU A 36 -11.61 23.76 1.89
C LEU A 36 -10.41 23.30 2.73
N PHE A 37 -9.21 23.77 2.39
CA PHE A 37 -8.00 23.46 3.14
C PHE A 37 -8.06 24.02 4.57
N ASP A 38 -8.52 25.26 4.75
CA ASP A 38 -8.66 25.88 6.07
C ASP A 38 -9.65 25.12 6.96
N ASP A 39 -10.77 24.66 6.39
CA ASP A 39 -11.75 23.84 7.10
C ASP A 39 -11.18 22.45 7.44
N ALA A 40 -10.43 21.85 6.51
CA ALA A 40 -9.71 20.61 6.75
C ALA A 40 -8.67 20.75 7.87
N GLN A 41 -7.94 21.87 7.93
CA GLN A 41 -6.99 22.12 9.02
C GLN A 41 -7.70 22.24 10.37
N LYS A 42 -8.82 22.97 10.46
CA LYS A 42 -9.58 23.09 11.72
C LYS A 42 -10.10 21.74 12.20
N LEU A 43 -10.66 20.92 11.30
CA LEU A 43 -11.16 19.60 11.68
C LEU A 43 -10.01 18.65 12.02
N LEU A 44 -8.87 18.75 11.34
CA LEU A 44 -7.67 17.99 11.67
C LEU A 44 -7.13 18.35 13.06
N ASP A 45 -7.13 19.64 13.43
CA ASP A 45 -6.77 20.09 14.77
C ASP A 45 -7.75 19.55 15.82
N ASP A 46 -9.04 19.53 15.53
CA ASP A 46 -10.06 18.92 16.41
C ASP A 46 -9.81 17.42 16.60
N ILE A 47 -9.59 16.67 15.50
CA ILE A 47 -9.25 15.24 15.53
C ILE A 47 -8.06 14.97 16.46
N VAL A 48 -7.01 15.78 16.37
CA VAL A 48 -5.77 15.61 17.16
C VAL A 48 -5.98 15.98 18.62
N THR A 49 -6.65 17.10 18.89
CA THR A 49 -6.83 17.62 20.25
C THR A 49 -7.82 16.80 21.06
N THR A 50 -8.86 16.29 20.40
CA THR A 50 -9.90 15.47 21.04
C THR A 50 -9.65 13.97 20.92
N GLN A 51 -8.60 13.57 20.19
CA GLN A 51 -8.22 12.17 19.97
C GLN A 51 -9.36 11.32 19.39
N LYS A 52 -10.16 11.90 18.49
CA LYS A 52 -11.31 11.23 17.86
C LYS A 52 -10.90 10.13 16.90
N LEU A 53 -9.71 10.25 16.30
CA LEU A 53 -9.11 9.21 15.48
C LEU A 53 -7.86 8.64 16.13
N GLU A 54 -7.67 7.33 16.01
CA GLU A 54 -6.47 6.65 16.46
C GLU A 54 -5.73 6.00 15.29
N ALA A 55 -4.41 6.22 15.22
CA ALA A 55 -3.54 5.58 14.24
C ALA A 55 -2.82 4.39 14.87
N ARG A 56 -2.99 3.20 14.28
CA ARG A 56 -2.30 1.96 14.67
C ARG A 56 -1.68 1.28 13.47
N GLY A 57 -0.54 0.63 13.68
CA GLY A 57 0.13 -0.08 12.60
C GLY A 57 1.22 -1.01 13.11
N VAL A 58 1.56 -1.96 12.25
CA VAL A 58 2.55 -3.00 12.47
C VAL A 58 3.41 -3.13 11.22
N TYR A 59 4.68 -3.43 11.40
CA TYR A 59 5.61 -3.78 10.33
C TYR A 59 6.66 -4.74 10.85
N GLY A 60 7.25 -5.51 9.95
CA GLY A 60 8.30 -6.47 10.26
C GLY A 60 9.22 -6.73 9.08
N PHE A 61 10.36 -7.36 9.35
CA PHE A 61 11.31 -7.85 8.36
C PHE A 61 11.44 -9.36 8.52
N PHE A 62 11.39 -10.08 7.41
CA PHE A 62 11.33 -11.53 7.39
C PHE A 62 12.46 -12.07 6.52
N PRO A 63 13.23 -13.07 6.98
CA PRO A 63 14.18 -13.78 6.14
C PRO A 63 13.46 -14.33 4.91
N ALA A 64 13.94 -13.95 3.72
CA ALA A 64 13.27 -14.30 2.48
C ALA A 64 14.24 -14.53 1.31
N ASN A 65 13.85 -15.38 0.36
CA ASN A 65 14.56 -15.56 -0.91
C ASN A 65 13.55 -15.79 -2.03
N SER A 66 13.92 -15.49 -3.28
CA SER A 66 13.07 -15.85 -4.42
C SER A 66 13.27 -17.29 -4.88
N ASP A 67 12.17 -17.93 -5.28
CA ASP A 67 12.12 -19.24 -5.91
C ASP A 67 11.17 -19.15 -7.12
N GLY A 68 11.77 -19.01 -8.31
CA GLY A 68 11.02 -18.66 -9.52
C GLY A 68 10.37 -17.28 -9.42
N ASP A 69 9.05 -17.23 -9.56
CA ASP A 69 8.25 -15.99 -9.48
C ASP A 69 7.73 -15.69 -8.07
N ASP A 70 8.09 -16.51 -7.06
CA ASP A 70 7.62 -16.35 -5.69
C ASP A 70 8.73 -15.96 -4.73
N ILE A 71 8.32 -15.48 -3.56
CA ILE A 71 9.21 -15.15 -2.45
C ILE A 71 8.90 -16.11 -1.31
N VAL A 72 9.87 -16.94 -0.96
CA VAL A 72 9.83 -17.88 0.17
C VAL A 72 10.16 -17.12 1.44
N LEU A 73 9.36 -17.32 2.48
CA LEU A 73 9.57 -16.79 3.83
C LEU A 73 10.08 -17.90 4.74
N PHE A 74 11.02 -17.57 5.62
CA PHE A 74 11.58 -18.50 6.60
C PHE A 74 11.29 -18.02 8.03
N ASP A 75 11.33 -18.95 8.98
CA ASP A 75 11.19 -18.65 10.41
C ASP A 75 12.38 -17.87 10.97
N ASP A 76 13.58 -18.16 10.47
CA ASP A 76 14.83 -17.53 10.91
C ASP A 76 15.90 -17.43 9.80
N ASP A 77 17.08 -16.96 10.21
CA ASP A 77 18.22 -16.75 9.31
C ASP A 77 18.97 -18.03 8.92
N ASP A 78 18.67 -19.18 9.52
CA ASP A 78 19.21 -20.49 9.12
C ASP A 78 18.46 -21.06 7.91
N ARG A 79 17.24 -20.54 7.63
CA ARG A 79 16.47 -20.78 6.40
C ARG A 79 16.23 -22.26 6.12
N GLN A 80 16.03 -23.03 7.19
CA GLN A 80 15.75 -24.47 7.11
C GLN A 80 14.25 -24.75 7.03
N ASN A 81 13.42 -23.89 7.62
CA ASN A 81 11.97 -24.07 7.66
C ASN A 81 11.26 -22.95 6.89
N GLU A 82 10.58 -23.31 5.81
CA GLU A 82 9.66 -22.41 5.10
C GLU A 82 8.39 -22.19 5.95
N THR A 83 8.04 -20.93 6.19
CA THR A 83 6.83 -20.55 6.95
C THR A 83 5.68 -20.09 6.05
N GLY A 84 5.99 -19.72 4.80
CA GLY A 84 5.00 -19.32 3.81
C GLY A 84 5.65 -18.78 2.54
N ARG A 85 4.81 -18.40 1.59
CA ARG A 85 5.22 -17.75 0.33
C ARG A 85 4.37 -16.53 0.06
N ILE A 86 5.00 -15.52 -0.56
CA ILE A 86 4.33 -14.41 -1.22
C ILE A 86 4.34 -14.71 -2.71
N TYR A 87 3.15 -14.76 -3.31
CA TYR A 87 3.00 -15.16 -4.69
C TYR A 87 2.98 -13.96 -5.63
N THR A 88 3.93 -13.90 -6.56
CA THR A 88 4.02 -12.77 -7.49
C THR A 88 3.67 -13.15 -8.92
N LEU A 89 3.29 -12.13 -9.70
CA LEU A 89 2.97 -12.23 -11.11
C LEU A 89 4.07 -11.57 -11.94
N ARG A 90 4.27 -12.08 -13.15
CA ARG A 90 5.29 -11.59 -14.07
C ARG A 90 4.65 -10.90 -15.25
N GLN A 91 5.21 -9.77 -15.67
CA GLN A 91 4.82 -9.13 -16.93
C GLN A 91 4.93 -10.12 -18.09
N GLN A 92 3.94 -10.16 -18.97
CA GLN A 92 3.99 -10.96 -20.21
C GLN A 92 3.64 -10.15 -21.45
N TRP A 93 3.06 -8.96 -21.28
CA TRP A 93 2.76 -8.07 -22.38
C TRP A 93 4.02 -7.34 -22.86
N GLU A 94 4.38 -7.53 -24.13
CA GLU A 94 5.55 -6.88 -24.73
C GLU A 94 5.21 -5.43 -25.12
N ARG A 95 5.96 -4.48 -24.54
CA ARG A 95 5.91 -3.07 -24.95
C ARG A 95 7.12 -2.74 -25.83
N ARG A 96 6.95 -1.76 -26.73
CA ARG A 96 8.04 -1.33 -27.62
C ARG A 96 9.26 -0.88 -26.80
N GLY A 97 10.39 -1.56 -27.00
CA GLY A 97 11.64 -1.28 -26.29
C GLY A 97 11.73 -1.88 -24.89
N GLN A 98 10.81 -2.78 -24.52
CA GLN A 98 10.90 -3.55 -23.29
C GLN A 98 11.82 -4.75 -23.48
N GLU A 99 12.91 -4.79 -22.72
CA GLU A 99 13.88 -5.90 -22.74
C GLU A 99 13.74 -6.80 -21.51
N THR A 100 13.01 -6.37 -20.49
CA THR A 100 12.87 -7.07 -19.22
C THR A 100 11.40 -7.17 -18.82
N PHE A 101 11.00 -8.36 -18.36
CA PHE A 101 9.66 -8.66 -17.89
C PHE A 101 9.71 -8.89 -16.39
N TYR A 102 9.35 -7.86 -15.62
CA TYR A 102 9.53 -7.87 -14.18
C TYR A 102 8.49 -8.72 -13.46
N ALA A 103 8.93 -9.40 -12.41
CA ALA A 103 8.15 -9.88 -11.29
C ALA A 103 8.69 -9.26 -10.00
N LEU A 104 7.87 -9.10 -8.96
CA LEU A 104 8.35 -8.53 -7.69
C LEU A 104 9.41 -9.43 -7.03
N ALA A 105 9.34 -10.74 -7.24
CA ALA A 105 10.33 -11.71 -6.76
C ALA A 105 11.75 -11.45 -7.30
N ASP A 106 11.89 -10.77 -8.46
CA ASP A 106 13.19 -10.45 -9.05
C ASP A 106 14.02 -9.50 -8.18
N PHE A 107 13.38 -8.77 -7.27
CA PHE A 107 14.04 -7.85 -6.34
C PHE A 107 14.46 -8.49 -5.02
N VAL A 108 14.37 -9.82 -4.92
CA VAL A 108 14.83 -10.61 -3.76
C VAL A 108 15.84 -11.63 -4.28
N ALA A 109 16.97 -11.78 -3.60
CA ALA A 109 18.01 -12.70 -4.02
C ALA A 109 17.46 -14.15 -4.12
N PRO A 110 17.75 -14.87 -5.21
CA PRO A 110 17.22 -16.22 -5.40
C PRO A 110 17.86 -17.20 -4.43
N VAL A 111 17.12 -18.25 -4.05
CA VAL A 111 17.61 -19.34 -3.19
C VAL A 111 18.90 -19.95 -3.72
N SER A 112 19.07 -20.01 -5.05
CA SER A 112 20.26 -20.53 -5.73
C SER A 112 21.50 -19.64 -5.61
N SER A 113 21.36 -18.38 -5.17
CA SER A 113 22.48 -17.46 -5.00
C SER A 113 23.20 -17.60 -3.66
N GLU A 114 22.63 -18.34 -2.71
CA GLU A 114 23.12 -18.49 -1.32
C GLU A 114 23.24 -17.15 -0.55
N ARG A 115 22.72 -16.05 -1.10
CA ARG A 115 22.68 -14.75 -0.42
C ARG A 115 21.48 -14.69 0.52
N LYS A 116 21.73 -14.34 1.77
CA LYS A 116 20.67 -13.99 2.71
C LYS A 116 20.02 -12.67 2.29
N ASP A 117 18.72 -12.71 2.01
CA ASP A 117 17.92 -11.53 1.70
C ASP A 117 16.66 -11.47 2.57
N TYR A 118 15.93 -10.38 2.49
CA TYR A 118 14.81 -10.10 3.37
C TYR A 118 13.71 -9.39 2.61
N VAL A 119 12.47 -9.61 3.03
CA VAL A 119 11.31 -8.80 2.63
C VAL A 119 10.69 -8.22 3.88
N GLY A 120 10.25 -6.97 3.80
CA GLY A 120 9.46 -6.35 4.85
C GLY A 120 7.97 -6.41 4.52
N ALA A 121 7.14 -6.24 5.54
CA ALA A 121 5.70 -6.12 5.39
C ALA A 121 5.18 -5.08 6.36
N PHE A 122 4.03 -4.46 6.03
CA PHE A 122 3.34 -3.54 6.93
C PHE A 122 1.82 -3.58 6.75
N ALA A 123 1.12 -3.19 7.81
CA ALA A 123 -0.29 -2.87 7.83
C ALA A 123 -0.51 -1.71 8.80
N CYS A 124 -1.17 -0.64 8.36
CA CYS A 124 -1.45 0.51 9.19
C CYS A 124 -2.80 1.14 8.84
N THR A 125 -3.42 1.76 9.83
CA THR A 125 -4.68 2.48 9.70
C THR A 125 -4.65 3.77 10.53
N ALA A 126 -5.35 4.79 10.05
CA ALA A 126 -5.72 5.98 10.82
C ALA A 126 -7.24 6.12 10.96
N GLY A 127 -7.98 5.04 10.68
CA GLY A 127 -9.44 5.04 10.58
C GLY A 127 -10.18 4.61 11.84
N HIS A 128 -9.49 4.22 12.92
CA HIS A 128 -10.16 3.90 14.19
C HIS A 128 -10.88 5.14 14.71
N GLY A 129 -12.19 5.05 14.98
CA GLY A 129 -13.04 6.17 15.39
C GLY A 129 -13.62 6.98 14.21
N CYS A 130 -13.23 6.71 12.97
CA CYS A 130 -13.65 7.50 11.81
C CYS A 130 -15.13 7.34 11.50
N ASN A 131 -15.66 6.11 11.57
CA ASN A 131 -17.07 5.86 11.29
C ASN A 131 -17.93 6.49 12.39
N GLU A 132 -17.56 6.31 13.65
CA GLU A 132 -18.26 6.86 14.81
C GLU A 132 -18.26 8.39 14.81
N PHE A 133 -17.19 9.02 14.32
CA PHE A 133 -17.11 10.47 14.22
C PHE A 133 -17.90 10.99 13.01
N ALA A 134 -17.84 10.33 11.86
CA ALA A 134 -18.69 10.66 10.71
C ALA A 134 -20.18 10.55 11.06
N GLU A 135 -20.59 9.50 11.77
CA GLU A 135 -21.98 9.30 12.21
C GLU A 135 -22.47 10.38 13.19
N GLN A 136 -21.58 11.10 13.87
CA GLN A 136 -21.98 12.27 14.67
C GLN A 136 -22.40 13.41 13.74
N PHE A 137 -21.61 13.70 12.70
CA PHE A 137 -21.96 14.71 11.70
C PHE A 137 -23.22 14.34 10.90
N ASP A 138 -23.38 13.07 10.51
CA ASP A 138 -24.57 12.59 9.78
C ASP A 138 -25.86 12.81 10.61
N ARG A 139 -25.79 12.61 11.94
CA ARG A 139 -26.93 12.84 12.86
C ARG A 139 -27.30 14.32 12.98
N ASP A 140 -26.32 15.20 12.83
CA ASP A 140 -26.51 16.65 12.84
C ASP A 140 -26.81 17.23 11.44
N HIS A 141 -27.02 16.36 10.44
CA HIS A 141 -27.22 16.71 9.03
C HIS A 141 -26.06 17.52 8.42
N ASP A 142 -24.84 17.26 8.87
CA ASP A 142 -23.60 17.88 8.39
C ASP A 142 -22.84 16.92 7.46
N ASP A 143 -23.39 16.70 6.26
CA ASP A 143 -22.80 15.83 5.25
C ASP A 143 -21.38 16.29 4.86
N TYR A 144 -21.11 17.60 4.93
CA TYR A 144 -19.82 18.17 4.58
C TYR A 144 -18.71 17.68 5.53
N ASN A 145 -18.91 17.79 6.85
CA ASN A 145 -17.92 17.33 7.81
C ASN A 145 -17.84 15.80 7.90
N SER A 146 -18.94 15.08 7.61
CA SER A 146 -18.92 13.62 7.46
C SER A 146 -18.02 13.16 6.30
N ILE A 147 -18.06 13.84 5.15
CA ILE A 147 -17.15 13.59 4.03
C ILE A 147 -15.73 14.03 4.40
N MET A 148 -15.58 15.20 5.03
CA MET A 148 -14.28 15.74 5.42
C MET A 148 -13.51 14.82 6.35
N VAL A 149 -14.14 14.28 7.40
CA VAL A 149 -13.45 13.38 8.35
C VAL A 149 -12.98 12.09 7.67
N LYS A 150 -13.78 11.52 6.76
CA LYS A 150 -13.40 10.33 5.98
C LYS A 150 -12.22 10.63 5.05
N ALA A 151 -12.26 11.78 4.38
CA ALA A 151 -11.15 12.23 3.53
C ALA A 151 -9.87 12.48 4.34
N LEU A 152 -9.97 13.10 5.52
CA LEU A 152 -8.84 13.33 6.42
C LEU A 152 -8.26 12.01 6.97
N ALA A 153 -9.11 11.06 7.37
CA ALA A 153 -8.67 9.75 7.83
C ALA A 153 -7.88 9.01 6.75
N ASP A 154 -8.37 9.04 5.50
CA ASP A 154 -7.68 8.48 4.35
C ASP A 154 -6.31 9.15 4.10
N ARG A 155 -6.25 10.50 4.15
CA ARG A 155 -4.98 11.24 4.07
C ARG A 155 -4.01 10.88 5.20
N LEU A 156 -4.52 10.68 6.41
CA LEU A 156 -3.72 10.27 7.56
C LEU A 156 -3.21 8.84 7.43
N ALA A 157 -3.99 7.92 6.85
CA ALA A 157 -3.58 6.54 6.60
C ALA A 157 -2.44 6.47 5.58
N GLU A 158 -2.54 7.23 4.48
CA GLU A 158 -1.47 7.34 3.48
C GLU A 158 -0.20 8.01 4.05
N ALA A 159 -0.38 9.09 4.83
CA ALA A 159 0.72 9.73 5.55
C ALA A 159 1.37 8.78 6.57
N PHE A 160 0.61 7.86 7.15
CA PHE A 160 1.13 6.81 8.02
C PHE A 160 1.94 5.79 7.23
N ALA A 161 1.46 5.32 6.08
CA ALA A 161 2.23 4.43 5.22
C ALA A 161 3.58 5.07 4.81
N GLU A 162 3.62 6.36 4.48
CA GLU A 162 4.85 7.09 4.15
C GLU A 162 5.80 7.20 5.35
N TRP A 163 5.28 7.61 6.52
CA TRP A 163 6.06 7.71 7.74
C TRP A 163 6.63 6.34 8.18
N LEU A 164 5.80 5.30 8.12
CA LEU A 164 6.16 3.94 8.50
C LEU A 164 7.21 3.38 7.54
N HIS A 165 7.09 3.67 6.24
CA HIS A 165 8.12 3.29 5.28
C HIS A 165 9.44 4.00 5.54
N GLN A 166 9.43 5.32 5.82
CA GLN A 166 10.65 6.03 6.21
C GLN A 166 11.29 5.40 7.47
N LYS A 167 10.47 5.06 8.47
CA LYS A 167 10.94 4.37 9.68
C LYS A 167 11.51 2.98 9.35
N ALA A 168 10.83 2.19 8.52
CA ALA A 168 11.27 0.88 8.08
C ALA A 168 12.62 0.95 7.36
N ARG A 169 12.82 1.89 6.43
CA ARG A 169 14.13 2.08 5.76
C ARG A 169 15.26 2.38 6.75
N LYS A 170 15.00 3.19 7.78
CA LYS A 170 15.97 3.49 8.85
C LYS A 170 16.28 2.26 9.70
N ASP A 171 15.25 1.51 10.08
CA ASP A 171 15.38 0.32 10.92
C ASP A 171 16.08 -0.82 10.15
N TRP A 172 15.80 -0.97 8.86
CA TRP A 172 16.49 -1.89 7.96
C TRP A 172 17.96 -1.51 7.71
N GLY A 173 18.33 -0.25 7.98
CA GLY A 173 19.70 0.22 8.00
C GLY A 173 20.15 1.01 6.78
N PHE A 174 19.59 0.75 5.59
CA PHE A 174 19.99 1.48 4.37
C PHE A 174 19.45 2.92 4.33
N GLY A 175 18.39 3.23 5.09
CA GLY A 175 17.79 4.56 5.17
C GLY A 175 18.36 5.46 6.28
N LYS A 176 19.36 5.03 7.06
CA LYS A 176 19.85 5.76 8.24
C LYS A 176 20.46 7.15 7.92
N GLN A 177 20.97 7.33 6.71
CA GLN A 177 21.59 8.57 6.26
C GLN A 177 20.69 9.39 5.33
N GLU A 178 19.42 9.00 5.14
CA GLU A 178 18.47 9.74 4.31
C GLU A 178 18.17 11.13 4.91
N GLN A 179 18.32 12.16 4.10
CA GLN A 179 17.92 13.54 4.40
C GLN A 179 16.90 14.01 3.36
N LEU A 180 15.73 13.39 3.39
CA LEU A 180 14.65 13.66 2.43
C LEU A 180 13.57 14.52 3.07
N GLY A 181 13.19 15.61 2.40
CA GLY A 181 12.01 16.39 2.76
C GLY A 181 10.72 15.74 2.26
N THR A 182 9.56 16.23 2.69
CA THR A 182 8.25 15.70 2.28
C THR A 182 8.08 15.64 0.76
N ASN A 183 8.53 16.66 0.02
CA ASN A 183 8.46 16.66 -1.45
C ASN A 183 9.33 15.58 -2.10
N ASP A 184 10.46 15.22 -1.48
CA ASP A 184 11.32 14.14 -1.99
C ASP A 184 10.70 12.77 -1.70
N LEU A 185 10.01 12.63 -0.56
CA LEU A 185 9.24 11.42 -0.23
C LEU A 185 8.07 11.22 -1.21
N ILE A 186 7.28 12.26 -1.47
CA ILE A 186 6.18 12.23 -2.47
C ILE A 186 6.71 11.91 -3.86
N ALA A 187 7.90 12.40 -4.21
CA ALA A 187 8.57 12.09 -5.47
C ALA A 187 9.35 10.76 -5.45
N GLU A 188 9.19 9.96 -4.40
CA GLU A 188 9.79 8.64 -4.21
C GLU A 188 11.32 8.61 -4.37
N LYS A 189 12.03 9.67 -3.97
CA LYS A 189 13.50 9.79 -4.12
C LYS A 189 14.31 8.98 -3.10
N TYR A 190 13.71 7.98 -2.48
CA TYR A 190 14.38 7.03 -1.58
C TYR A 190 14.73 5.73 -2.32
N ARG A 191 15.59 4.92 -1.71
CA ARG A 191 15.82 3.55 -2.15
C ARG A 191 14.68 2.64 -1.70
N GLY A 192 14.28 1.70 -2.55
CA GLY A 192 13.28 0.68 -2.23
C GLY A 192 11.85 1.10 -2.58
N ILE A 193 10.92 0.13 -2.52
CA ILE A 193 9.49 0.32 -2.82
C ILE A 193 8.60 -0.33 -1.76
N ARG A 194 7.32 0.09 -1.73
CA ARG A 194 6.30 -0.46 -0.83
C ARG A 194 5.03 -0.97 -1.55
N PRO A 195 5.11 -1.96 -2.45
CA PRO A 195 3.95 -2.39 -3.24
C PRO A 195 2.85 -3.00 -2.35
N ALA A 196 1.60 -2.67 -2.67
CA ALA A 196 0.42 -3.05 -1.91
C ALA A 196 -0.50 -3.95 -2.76
N PRO A 197 -0.96 -5.10 -2.24
CA PRO A 197 -1.89 -5.98 -2.96
C PRO A 197 -3.14 -5.25 -3.47
N GLY A 198 -3.41 -5.39 -4.77
CA GLY A 198 -4.43 -4.65 -5.52
C GLY A 198 -3.88 -3.55 -6.42
N TYR A 199 -2.63 -3.13 -6.21
CA TYR A 199 -1.97 -2.15 -7.09
C TYR A 199 -1.37 -2.83 -8.33
N PRO A 200 -1.05 -2.07 -9.40
CA PRO A 200 -0.63 -2.65 -10.67
C PRO A 200 0.56 -3.62 -10.62
N ALA A 201 1.47 -3.48 -9.65
CA ALA A 201 2.64 -4.36 -9.49
C ALA A 201 2.29 -5.71 -8.84
N CYS A 202 1.19 -5.78 -8.09
CA CYS A 202 0.70 -6.97 -7.39
C CYS A 202 -0.84 -6.92 -7.31
N PRO A 203 -1.55 -7.11 -8.45
CA PRO A 203 -3.00 -6.86 -8.54
C PRO A 203 -3.86 -7.86 -7.76
N ASP A 204 -3.30 -9.00 -7.33
CA ASP A 204 -4.06 -10.01 -6.60
C ASP A 204 -4.37 -9.59 -5.16
N HIS A 205 -5.64 -9.30 -4.89
CA HIS A 205 -6.12 -8.97 -3.55
C HIS A 205 -6.07 -10.14 -2.56
N THR A 206 -6.00 -11.37 -3.04
CA THR A 206 -6.00 -12.57 -2.19
C THR A 206 -4.67 -12.83 -1.49
N GLU A 207 -3.64 -11.99 -1.72
CA GLU A 207 -2.40 -11.99 -0.93
C GLU A 207 -2.58 -11.31 0.45
N LYS A 208 -3.61 -10.48 0.63
CA LYS A 208 -3.81 -9.73 1.90
C LYS A 208 -4.04 -10.62 3.13
N PRO A 209 -4.82 -11.73 3.08
CA PRO A 209 -5.00 -12.60 4.24
C PRO A 209 -3.68 -13.15 4.80
N ALA A 210 -2.79 -13.65 3.92
CA ALA A 210 -1.48 -14.15 4.34
C ALA A 210 -0.62 -13.01 4.92
N LEU A 211 -0.67 -11.81 4.32
CA LEU A 211 0.02 -10.63 4.84
C LEU A 211 -0.49 -10.21 6.23
N PHE A 212 -1.81 -10.23 6.44
CA PHE A 212 -2.44 -9.91 7.73
C PHE A 212 -2.05 -10.92 8.80
N GLN A 213 -2.03 -12.22 8.44
CA GLN A 213 -1.59 -13.29 9.33
C GLN A 213 -0.11 -13.15 9.70
N LEU A 214 0.76 -12.88 8.72
CA LEU A 214 2.19 -12.70 8.91
C LEU A 214 2.51 -11.59 9.92
N LEU A 215 1.71 -10.52 9.90
CA LEU A 215 1.89 -9.34 10.74
C LEU A 215 1.07 -9.35 12.03
N ASP A 216 0.21 -10.35 12.23
CA ASP A 216 -0.81 -10.33 13.27
C ASP A 216 -1.62 -9.01 13.29
N ALA A 217 -2.00 -8.52 12.10
CA ALA A 217 -2.54 -7.17 11.91
C ALA A 217 -3.88 -6.94 12.63
N GLU A 218 -4.67 -7.99 12.84
CA GLU A 218 -5.92 -7.92 13.59
C GLU A 218 -5.68 -7.59 15.07
N ASN A 219 -4.79 -8.32 15.73
CA ASN A 219 -4.52 -8.11 17.15
C ASN A 219 -3.65 -6.88 17.40
N VAL A 220 -2.64 -6.64 16.55
CA VAL A 220 -1.66 -5.56 16.76
C VAL A 220 -2.19 -4.20 16.28
N ALA A 221 -2.79 -4.16 15.08
CA ALA A 221 -3.26 -2.92 14.48
C ALA A 221 -4.77 -2.71 14.56
N GLY A 222 -5.55 -3.71 15.00
CA GLY A 222 -7.01 -3.66 15.04
C GLY A 222 -7.66 -3.70 13.65
N MET A 223 -6.95 -4.19 12.64
CA MET A 223 -7.42 -4.18 11.25
C MET A 223 -8.01 -5.53 10.85
N SER A 224 -9.05 -5.53 10.03
CA SER A 224 -9.65 -6.76 9.50
C SER A 224 -9.85 -6.69 7.98
N LEU A 225 -10.15 -7.84 7.38
CA LEU A 225 -10.48 -7.96 5.96
C LEU A 225 -11.95 -8.34 5.80
N THR A 226 -12.63 -7.73 4.84
CA THR A 226 -13.97 -8.15 4.41
C THR A 226 -13.89 -9.43 3.56
N GLU A 227 -15.03 -10.00 3.21
CA GLU A 227 -15.14 -11.16 2.31
C GLU A 227 -14.50 -10.93 0.93
N ASN A 228 -14.40 -9.65 0.50
CA ASN A 228 -13.76 -9.26 -0.75
C ASN A 228 -12.33 -8.70 -0.54
N PHE A 229 -11.73 -8.94 0.63
CA PHE A 229 -10.40 -8.48 1.00
C PHE A 229 -10.21 -6.95 0.93
N ALA A 230 -11.29 -6.19 1.15
CA ALA A 230 -11.19 -4.78 1.51
C ALA A 230 -10.77 -4.67 2.98
N MET A 231 -9.96 -3.66 3.32
CA MET A 231 -9.49 -3.47 4.70
C MET A 231 -10.52 -2.68 5.52
N THR A 232 -10.66 -3.04 6.79
CA THR A 232 -11.43 -2.31 7.78
C THR A 232 -10.50 -1.94 8.94
N PRO A 233 -10.43 -0.67 9.38
CA PRO A 233 -11.15 0.51 8.85
C PRO A 233 -10.84 0.84 7.39
N ALA A 234 -11.70 1.61 6.71
CA ALA A 234 -11.51 1.93 5.28
C ALA A 234 -10.23 2.73 5.02
N ALA A 235 -9.89 3.66 5.92
CA ALA A 235 -8.63 4.40 5.90
C ALA A 235 -7.45 3.54 6.38
N SER A 236 -7.04 2.60 5.53
CA SER A 236 -6.05 1.57 5.83
C SER A 236 -5.13 1.32 4.64
N VAL A 237 -3.87 1.00 4.93
CA VAL A 237 -2.86 0.64 3.93
C VAL A 237 -2.12 -0.60 4.42
N CYS A 238 -1.89 -1.58 3.55
CA CYS A 238 -0.99 -2.69 3.81
C CYS A 238 -0.15 -2.98 2.57
N GLY A 239 1.01 -3.58 2.76
CA GLY A 239 1.86 -3.96 1.66
C GLY A 239 3.17 -4.58 2.11
N LEU A 240 4.05 -4.74 1.13
CA LEU A 240 5.39 -5.28 1.29
C LEU A 240 6.41 -4.14 1.27
N TYR A 241 7.63 -4.42 1.68
CA TYR A 241 8.78 -3.55 1.52
C TYR A 241 9.90 -4.31 0.81
N PHE A 242 10.47 -3.70 -0.22
CA PHE A 242 11.62 -4.21 -0.96
C PHE A 242 12.80 -3.26 -0.80
N GLY A 243 13.93 -3.78 -0.34
CA GLY A 243 15.14 -2.99 -0.09
C GLY A 243 16.11 -2.93 -1.27
N HIS A 244 15.87 -3.62 -2.38
CA HIS A 244 16.80 -3.65 -3.51
C HIS A 244 16.93 -2.25 -4.16
N PRO A 245 18.14 -1.75 -4.47
CA PRO A 245 18.32 -0.40 -5.01
C PRO A 245 17.67 -0.19 -6.39
N GLU A 246 17.46 -1.25 -7.15
CA GLU A 246 16.83 -1.20 -8.48
C GLU A 246 15.34 -1.57 -8.48
N SER A 247 14.78 -1.88 -7.31
CA SER A 247 13.34 -2.16 -7.18
C SER A 247 12.54 -0.94 -7.62
N ARG A 248 11.49 -1.17 -8.40
CA ARG A 248 10.67 -0.11 -8.97
C ARG A 248 9.22 -0.57 -9.11
N TYR A 249 8.31 0.38 -9.11
CA TYR A 249 6.93 0.10 -9.49
C TYR A 249 6.83 -0.19 -10.99
N PHE A 250 6.03 -1.20 -11.32
CA PHE A 250 5.66 -1.56 -12.68
C PHE A 250 4.21 -2.03 -12.69
N ALA A 251 3.63 -2.18 -13.87
CA ALA A 251 2.31 -2.80 -14.03
C ALA A 251 2.48 -4.21 -14.61
N VAL A 252 1.94 -5.23 -13.94
CA VAL A 252 1.87 -6.60 -14.46
C VAL A 252 1.10 -6.63 -15.78
N ASP A 253 0.03 -5.83 -15.86
CA ASP A 253 -0.80 -5.66 -17.06
C ASP A 253 -1.50 -6.98 -17.46
N ARG A 254 -1.57 -7.31 -18.75
CA ARG A 254 -2.22 -8.51 -19.27
C ARG A 254 -1.34 -9.77 -19.07
N ILE A 255 -1.93 -10.83 -18.52
CA ILE A 255 -1.31 -12.15 -18.31
C ILE A 255 -1.96 -13.23 -19.18
N THR A 256 -1.18 -14.24 -19.55
CA THR A 256 -1.64 -15.38 -20.35
C THR A 256 -2.31 -16.44 -19.49
N ARG A 257 -3.10 -17.32 -20.13
CA ARG A 257 -3.72 -18.47 -19.47
C ARG A 257 -2.70 -19.39 -18.80
N GLU A 258 -1.52 -19.56 -19.41
CA GLU A 258 -0.43 -20.37 -18.86
C GLU A 258 0.06 -19.82 -17.51
N GLN A 259 0.19 -18.49 -17.38
CA GLN A 259 0.57 -17.89 -16.10
C GLN A 259 -0.55 -18.03 -15.07
N VAL A 260 -1.82 -17.87 -15.47
CA VAL A 260 -2.98 -18.09 -14.58
C VAL A 260 -2.99 -19.52 -14.05
N GLN A 261 -2.75 -20.52 -14.90
CA GLN A 261 -2.69 -21.94 -14.51
C GLN A 261 -1.52 -22.24 -13.58
N SER A 262 -0.35 -21.68 -13.88
CA SER A 262 0.83 -21.75 -13.00
C SER A 262 0.54 -21.12 -11.63
N TYR A 263 -0.03 -19.92 -11.61
CA TYR A 263 -0.35 -19.19 -10.39
C TYR A 263 -1.41 -19.89 -9.54
N ALA A 264 -2.46 -20.43 -10.18
CA ALA A 264 -3.48 -21.24 -9.53
C ALA A 264 -2.88 -22.48 -8.85
N THR A 265 -1.96 -23.16 -9.53
CA THR A 265 -1.24 -24.32 -8.98
C THR A 265 -0.39 -23.91 -7.77
N ARG A 266 0.38 -22.82 -7.89
CA ARG A 266 1.24 -22.31 -6.81
C ARG A 266 0.44 -21.92 -5.57
N LYS A 267 -0.73 -21.29 -5.76
CA LYS A 267 -1.64 -20.89 -4.67
C LYS A 267 -2.54 -22.01 -4.14
N GLY A 268 -2.58 -23.16 -4.81
CA GLY A 268 -3.53 -24.23 -4.48
C GLY A 268 -5.00 -23.83 -4.65
N MET A 269 -5.28 -22.93 -5.60
CA MET A 269 -6.63 -22.42 -5.90
C MET A 269 -7.12 -22.94 -7.25
N ALA A 270 -8.43 -22.95 -7.47
CA ALA A 270 -8.96 -23.31 -8.78
C ALA A 270 -8.66 -22.21 -9.82
N GLU A 271 -8.35 -22.58 -11.07
CA GLU A 271 -8.10 -21.64 -12.19
C GLU A 271 -9.21 -20.58 -12.28
N LYS A 272 -10.47 -21.01 -12.21
CA LYS A 272 -11.66 -20.13 -12.25
C LYS A 272 -11.71 -19.10 -11.11
N GLU A 273 -11.20 -19.44 -9.94
CA GLU A 273 -11.12 -18.49 -8.82
C GLU A 273 -10.05 -17.44 -9.07
N ILE A 274 -8.89 -17.85 -9.59
CA ILE A 274 -7.82 -16.92 -10.01
C ILE A 274 -8.32 -16.01 -11.14
N GLU A 275 -9.03 -16.54 -12.14
CA GLU A 275 -9.64 -15.75 -13.22
C GLU A 275 -10.61 -14.70 -12.69
N ARG A 276 -11.39 -15.03 -11.65
CA ARG A 276 -12.29 -14.05 -11.01
C ARG A 276 -11.50 -12.92 -10.35
N TRP A 277 -10.45 -13.24 -9.60
CA TRP A 277 -9.67 -12.25 -8.86
C TRP A 277 -8.77 -11.41 -9.77
N LEU A 278 -8.24 -12.01 -10.84
CA LEU A 278 -7.38 -11.38 -11.83
C LEU A 278 -8.11 -10.97 -13.10
N ALA A 279 -9.45 -10.89 -13.07
CA ALA A 279 -10.27 -10.52 -14.24
C ALA A 279 -9.77 -9.25 -14.97
N PRO A 280 -9.34 -8.16 -14.27
CA PRO A 280 -8.79 -6.97 -14.94
C PRO A 280 -7.49 -7.23 -15.71
N ASN A 281 -6.76 -8.29 -15.36
CA ASN A 281 -5.44 -8.63 -15.88
C ASN A 281 -5.46 -9.77 -16.91
N LEU A 282 -6.61 -10.42 -17.17
CA LEU A 282 -6.64 -11.51 -18.16
C LEU A 282 -6.37 -10.96 -19.57
N GLY A 283 -5.40 -11.56 -20.26
CA GLY A 283 -5.07 -11.32 -21.67
C GLY A 283 -5.83 -12.21 -22.65
N TYR A 284 -6.86 -12.91 -22.17
CA TYR A 284 -7.68 -13.88 -22.91
C TYR A 284 -9.12 -13.88 -22.39
N ASP A 285 -10.02 -14.57 -23.09
CA ASP A 285 -11.42 -14.77 -22.68
C ASP A 285 -11.53 -16.13 -21.94
N PRO A 286 -11.89 -16.16 -20.64
CA PRO A 286 -11.90 -17.35 -19.80
C PRO A 286 -13.10 -18.30 -20.02
#